data_AF-A0A6A5BUK3-F1
#
_entry.id   AF-A0A6A5BUK3-F1
#
_cell.length_a   1.000
_cell.length_b   1.000
_cell.length_c   1.000
_cell.angle_alpha   90.00
_cell.angle_beta   90.00
_cell.angle_gamma   90.00
#
_symmetry.space_group_name_H-M   'P 1'
#
loop_
_entity.id
_entity.type
_entity.pdbx_description
1 polymer ?
#
loop_
_entity_poly.entity_id
_entity_poly.type
_entity_poly.pdbx_seq_one_letter_code
_entity_poly.pdbx_strand_id
1 'polypeptide(L)'
;MTHKNPSSSSSSILPSSFKLSNVPVINQYEIGLPTGCEATSLAQALQYLGLNVSPIQIATMLKKEPFMFQLPLPTSSLKSRDNDHPTSITNNNTSRSDDGGVVITDSHPTSITTTTMNDVWYGGNPKRAFVGNPFSAVEGMGVYDEPLIELVDHFFIPILKKLYSIHPYNGNVNNKGSINDGPKKVVKGVKRFLPPTLEWNSKNNALEKNHFQSILEYMYIHQVPVVIWCTLKMRESFHNSHETWMDYLNEEHCIEWKSPEHCVTLIGFENYNNSSENKSVEKNEKNDSSSLPSVVIVNDPDYGCEMRYDRKLFEKRFEEMGGMAFSFEFDECPLDQKKESLL
;
A
#
# COMPACT_ATOMS: atom_id res chain seq x y z
N MET A 1 -8.51 9.35 -53.67
CA MET A 1 -7.56 9.79 -52.63
C MET A 1 -7.96 9.11 -51.33
N THR A 2 -7.29 8.02 -50.99
CA THR A 2 -7.54 7.26 -49.75
C THR A 2 -6.67 7.85 -48.65
N HIS A 3 -7.30 8.45 -47.64
CA HIS A 3 -6.61 8.93 -46.45
C HIS A 3 -6.06 7.72 -45.69
N LYS A 4 -4.73 7.54 -45.72
CA LYS A 4 -4.02 6.67 -44.78
C LYS A 4 -3.99 7.41 -43.45
N ASN A 5 -4.67 6.88 -42.44
CA ASN A 5 -4.42 7.25 -41.04
C ASN A 5 -2.99 6.83 -40.68
N PRO A 6 -2.12 7.72 -40.15
CA PRO A 6 -0.84 7.30 -39.62
C PRO A 6 -1.08 6.53 -38.32
N SER A 7 -0.74 5.24 -38.33
CA SER A 7 -0.60 4.42 -37.13
C SER A 7 0.54 4.98 -36.27
N SER A 8 0.22 5.74 -35.22
CA SER A 8 1.20 6.18 -34.22
C SER A 8 1.44 5.07 -33.22
N SER A 9 2.42 4.21 -33.50
CA SER A 9 2.94 3.26 -32.52
C SER A 9 3.69 4.02 -31.43
N SER A 10 3.14 4.10 -30.22
CA SER A 10 3.84 4.64 -29.06
C SER A 10 4.99 3.69 -28.68
N SER A 11 6.22 4.02 -29.07
CA SER A 11 7.40 3.27 -28.67
C SER A 11 7.66 3.46 -27.18
N SER A 12 7.91 2.38 -26.44
CA SER A 12 8.25 2.46 -25.01
C SER A 12 9.61 3.14 -24.83
N ILE A 13 9.71 4.12 -23.94
CA ILE A 13 10.94 4.87 -23.66
C ILE A 13 11.92 4.07 -22.77
N LEU A 14 11.50 2.91 -22.26
CA LEU A 14 12.32 2.08 -21.39
C LEU A 14 13.46 1.38 -22.17
N PRO A 15 14.70 1.37 -21.63
CA PRO A 15 15.78 0.52 -22.14
C PRO A 15 15.50 -0.97 -21.86
N SER A 16 16.33 -1.86 -22.42
CA SER A 16 16.22 -3.32 -22.17
C SER A 16 16.50 -3.71 -20.71
N SER A 17 17.24 -2.89 -19.97
CA SER A 17 17.45 -3.06 -18.54
C SER A 17 17.78 -1.74 -17.88
N PHE A 18 17.37 -1.61 -16.63
CA PHE A 18 17.65 -0.46 -15.78
C PHE A 18 17.62 -0.91 -14.33
N LYS A 19 18.57 -0.43 -13.52
CA LYS A 19 18.60 -0.69 -12.10
C LYS A 19 19.33 0.44 -11.38
N LEU A 20 18.73 0.94 -10.31
CA LEU A 20 19.35 1.89 -9.39
C LEU A 20 20.45 1.17 -8.60
N SER A 21 21.67 1.70 -8.63
CA SER A 21 22.72 1.28 -7.70
C SER A 21 22.55 1.92 -6.33
N ASN A 22 23.07 1.27 -5.29
CA ASN A 22 23.16 1.80 -3.92
C ASN A 22 21.83 2.06 -3.18
N VAL A 23 20.70 1.49 -3.64
CA VAL A 23 19.52 1.40 -2.77
C VAL A 23 19.84 0.37 -1.68
N PRO A 24 19.82 0.75 -0.39
CA PRO A 24 20.20 -0.18 0.67
C PRO A 24 19.19 -1.31 0.77
N VAL A 25 19.71 -2.47 1.15
CA VAL A 25 18.95 -3.68 1.41
C VAL A 25 18.87 -3.83 2.93
N ILE A 26 17.66 -4.00 3.45
CA ILE A 26 17.41 -4.10 4.88
C ILE A 26 16.41 -5.22 5.11
N ASN A 27 16.74 -6.19 5.95
CA ASN A 27 15.83 -7.24 6.40
C ASN A 27 14.98 -6.72 7.57
N GLN A 28 13.66 -6.81 7.50
CA GLN A 28 12.76 -6.29 8.54
C GLN A 28 12.88 -7.06 9.87
N TYR A 29 13.14 -8.36 9.81
CA TYR A 29 13.21 -9.23 10.99
C TYR A 29 14.50 -9.00 11.79
N GLU A 30 15.63 -8.82 11.09
CA GLU A 30 16.94 -8.58 11.73
C GLU A 30 16.96 -7.28 12.55
N ILE A 31 16.10 -6.33 12.20
CA ILE A 31 15.97 -5.03 12.89
C ILE A 31 14.73 -4.96 13.80
N GLY A 32 14.07 -6.09 14.06
CA GLY A 32 13.00 -6.20 15.05
C GLY A 32 11.64 -5.65 14.60
N LEU A 33 11.36 -5.64 13.30
CA LEU A 33 10.07 -5.25 12.71
C LEU A 33 9.40 -6.44 12.01
N PRO A 34 8.81 -7.40 12.75
CA PRO A 34 8.18 -8.58 12.16
C PRO A 34 7.05 -8.25 11.17
N THR A 35 6.38 -7.10 11.33
CA THR A 35 5.28 -6.63 10.48
C THR A 35 5.55 -5.23 9.94
N GLY A 36 6.81 -4.89 9.64
CA GLY A 36 7.22 -3.53 9.22
C GLY A 36 7.78 -3.44 7.82
N CYS A 37 7.23 -4.19 6.85
CA CYS A 37 7.69 -4.19 5.47
C CYS A 37 7.61 -2.78 4.83
N GLU A 38 6.57 -2.01 5.15
CA GLU A 38 6.33 -0.66 4.64
C GLU A 38 7.30 0.35 5.23
N ALA A 39 7.51 0.30 6.56
CA ALA A 39 8.49 1.14 7.24
C ALA A 39 9.92 0.84 6.74
N THR A 40 10.22 -0.43 6.46
CA THR A 40 11.52 -0.85 5.94
C THR A 40 11.71 -0.40 4.50
N SER A 41 10.72 -0.59 3.62
CA SER A 41 10.77 -0.14 2.23
C SER A 41 10.89 1.38 2.12
N LEU A 42 10.13 2.14 2.94
CA LEU A 42 10.28 3.59 2.98
C LEU A 42 11.68 4.01 3.48
N ALA A 43 12.25 3.34 4.47
CA ALA A 43 13.61 3.62 4.93
C ALA A 43 14.64 3.40 3.81
N GLN A 44 14.51 2.30 3.05
CA GLN A 44 15.40 2.02 1.92
C GLN A 44 15.34 3.15 0.88
N ALA A 45 14.13 3.62 0.55
CA ALA A 45 13.92 4.70 -0.40
C ALA A 45 14.46 6.06 0.11
N LEU A 46 14.24 6.40 1.38
CA LEU A 46 14.74 7.65 1.98
C LEU A 46 16.27 7.66 2.16
N GLN A 47 16.86 6.51 2.51
CA GLN A 47 18.32 6.37 2.60
C GLN A 47 19.00 6.51 1.24
N TYR A 48 18.36 6.02 0.16
CA TYR A 48 18.83 6.27 -1.20
C TYR A 48 18.86 7.77 -1.54
N LEU A 49 17.94 8.57 -0.98
CA LEU A 49 17.94 10.03 -1.08
C LEU A 49 18.92 10.72 -0.11
N GLY A 50 19.75 9.96 0.60
CA GLY A 50 20.77 10.47 1.51
C GLY A 50 20.30 10.78 2.93
N LEU A 51 19.05 10.47 3.30
CA LEU A 51 18.61 10.61 4.69
C LEU A 51 19.12 9.45 5.55
N ASN A 52 19.78 9.78 6.66
CA ASN A 52 20.11 8.80 7.68
C ASN A 52 18.88 8.53 8.59
N VAL A 53 17.95 7.69 8.10
CA VAL A 53 16.75 7.27 8.83
C VAL A 53 16.65 5.75 8.85
N SER A 54 16.40 5.17 10.02
CA SER A 54 16.20 3.73 10.20
C SER A 54 14.73 3.32 10.04
N PRO A 55 14.45 2.07 9.65
CA PRO A 55 13.07 1.54 9.66
C PRO A 55 12.38 1.69 11.02
N ILE A 56 13.11 1.51 12.12
CA ILE A 56 12.59 1.65 13.49
C ILE A 56 12.10 3.08 13.75
N GLN A 57 12.84 4.11 13.30
CA GLN A 57 12.40 5.49 13.43
C GLN A 57 11.10 5.74 12.66
N ILE A 58 11.00 5.23 11.43
CA ILE A 58 9.78 5.35 10.61
C ILE A 58 8.61 4.63 11.29
N ALA A 59 8.78 3.37 11.70
CA ALA A 59 7.77 2.59 12.39
C ALA A 59 7.31 3.26 13.70
N THR A 60 8.21 3.94 14.41
CA THR A 60 7.90 4.70 15.62
C THR A 60 7.05 5.93 15.31
N MET A 61 7.41 6.68 14.27
CA MET A 61 6.74 7.90 13.84
C MET A 61 5.38 7.66 13.17
N LEU A 62 5.20 6.50 12.55
CA LEU A 62 3.96 6.14 11.87
C LEU A 62 2.82 6.09 12.88
N LYS A 63 1.71 6.76 12.54
CA LYS A 63 0.47 6.72 13.31
C LYS A 63 -0.01 5.27 13.41
N LYS A 64 -0.61 4.92 14.56
CA LYS A 64 -1.10 3.58 14.85
C LYS A 64 -2.58 3.62 15.19
N GLU A 65 -3.27 2.58 14.80
CA GLU A 65 -4.66 2.28 15.13
C GLU A 65 -4.71 0.94 15.88
N PRO A 66 -5.75 0.68 16.70
CA PRO A 66 -5.86 -0.56 17.45
C PRO A 66 -5.79 -1.80 16.55
N PHE A 67 -5.11 -2.85 17.03
CA PHE A 67 -5.25 -4.20 16.48
C PHE A 67 -6.67 -4.73 16.70
N MET A 68 -7.04 -5.83 16.05
CA MET A 68 -8.39 -6.41 16.15
C MET A 68 -8.74 -6.78 17.61
N PHE A 69 -9.94 -6.40 18.06
CA PHE A 69 -10.48 -6.69 19.39
C PHE A 69 -11.99 -6.99 19.33
N GLN A 70 -12.51 -7.60 20.39
CA GLN A 70 -13.95 -7.82 20.59
C GLN A 70 -14.45 -6.99 21.77
N LEU A 71 -15.68 -6.49 21.69
CA LEU A 71 -16.32 -5.80 22.81
C LEU A 71 -16.81 -6.82 23.84
N PRO A 72 -16.65 -6.54 25.15
CA PRO A 72 -17.19 -7.42 26.18
C PRO A 72 -18.72 -7.44 26.11
N LEU A 73 -19.32 -8.62 26.32
CA LEU A 73 -20.76 -8.76 26.44
C LEU A 73 -21.30 -7.82 27.52
N PRO A 74 -22.43 -7.12 27.30
CA PRO A 74 -23.07 -6.36 28.35
C PRO A 74 -23.40 -7.32 29.49
N THR A 75 -22.78 -7.12 30.65
CA THR A 75 -23.10 -7.88 31.85
C THR A 75 -24.58 -7.65 32.14
N SER A 76 -25.40 -8.69 31.98
CA SER A 76 -26.78 -8.67 32.44
C SER A 76 -26.78 -8.12 33.86
N SER A 77 -27.51 -7.03 34.05
CA SER A 77 -27.70 -6.31 35.31
C SER A 77 -27.54 -7.21 36.53
N LEU A 78 -26.62 -6.82 37.42
CA LEU A 78 -26.62 -7.24 38.81
C LEU A 78 -28.05 -7.17 39.31
N LYS A 79 -28.71 -8.33 39.47
CA LYS A 79 -29.96 -8.39 40.22
C LYS A 79 -29.62 -7.88 41.61
N SER A 80 -30.15 -6.71 41.98
CA SER A 80 -30.13 -6.28 43.37
C SER A 80 -30.75 -7.41 44.18
N ARG A 81 -29.93 -8.02 45.05
CA ARG A 81 -30.45 -8.75 46.19
C ARG A 81 -30.93 -7.70 47.17
N ASP A 82 -32.14 -7.21 46.96
CA ASP A 82 -32.86 -6.51 48.01
C ASP A 82 -33.33 -7.57 49.02
N ASN A 83 -32.54 -7.69 50.09
CA ASN A 83 -32.98 -8.25 51.35
C ASN A 83 -33.77 -7.17 52.12
N ASP A 84 -34.74 -7.65 52.91
CA ASP A 84 -35.55 -6.94 53.92
C ASP A 84 -36.73 -6.13 53.34
N HIS A 85 -38.00 -6.30 53.74
CA HIS A 85 -38.59 -6.79 54.98
C HIS A 85 -40.10 -7.15 54.76
N PRO A 86 -40.74 -7.98 55.59
CA PRO A 86 -42.14 -8.39 55.41
C PRO A 86 -43.10 -7.47 56.15
N THR A 87 -44.09 -6.91 55.46
CA THR A 87 -45.31 -6.39 56.09
C THR A 87 -46.53 -7.02 55.44
N SER A 88 -47.15 -7.92 56.21
CA SER A 88 -48.53 -8.38 56.04
C SER A 88 -49.51 -7.21 56.16
N ILE A 89 -50.60 -7.21 55.37
CA ILE A 89 -51.98 -6.82 55.76
C ILE A 89 -52.96 -7.20 54.61
N THR A 90 -53.69 -8.29 54.87
CA THR A 90 -55.13 -8.60 54.65
C THR A 90 -55.88 -8.31 53.33
N ASN A 91 -56.32 -9.42 52.71
CA ASN A 91 -57.71 -9.86 52.44
C ASN A 91 -58.77 -9.04 51.66
N ASN A 92 -59.32 -9.75 50.66
CA ASN A 92 -60.73 -9.91 50.26
C ASN A 92 -61.40 -8.87 49.32
N ASN A 93 -61.69 -9.26 48.06
CA ASN A 93 -63.03 -9.70 47.62
C ASN A 93 -63.18 -9.88 46.09
N THR A 94 -63.78 -11.02 45.75
CA THR A 94 -64.63 -11.41 44.59
C THR A 94 -65.15 -10.33 43.61
N SER A 95 -65.13 -10.59 42.29
CA SER A 95 -66.27 -11.12 41.49
C SER A 95 -66.18 -10.83 39.96
N ARG A 96 -66.41 -11.89 39.17
CA ARG A 96 -66.95 -12.09 37.81
C ARG A 96 -67.30 -10.92 36.83
N SER A 97 -67.04 -11.28 35.55
CA SER A 97 -67.86 -11.17 34.30
C SER A 97 -67.83 -9.93 33.40
N ASP A 98 -67.45 -10.24 32.14
CA ASP A 98 -68.02 -9.85 30.84
C ASP A 98 -67.65 -8.55 30.11
N ASP A 99 -67.27 -8.80 28.84
CA ASP A 99 -67.48 -8.05 27.60
C ASP A 99 -66.68 -6.78 27.27
N GLY A 100 -66.26 -6.72 25.99
CA GLY A 100 -65.88 -5.48 25.31
C GLY A 100 -64.45 -5.43 24.80
N GLY A 101 -64.23 -5.89 23.56
CA GLY A 101 -62.99 -5.69 22.85
C GLY A 101 -62.73 -4.20 22.52
N VAL A 102 -61.47 -3.80 22.59
CA VAL A 102 -60.91 -2.73 21.77
C VAL A 102 -59.53 -3.18 21.30
N VAL A 103 -59.41 -3.27 19.98
CA VAL A 103 -58.18 -3.52 19.24
C VAL A 103 -57.31 -2.25 19.33
N ILE A 104 -56.12 -2.36 19.90
CA ILE A 104 -55.02 -1.44 19.65
C ILE A 104 -53.89 -2.30 19.09
N THR A 105 -53.64 -2.14 17.79
CA THR A 105 -52.53 -2.78 17.08
C THR A 105 -51.25 -2.04 17.43
N ASP A 106 -50.56 -2.49 18.48
CA ASP A 106 -49.17 -2.09 18.70
C ASP A 106 -48.30 -2.81 17.67
N SER A 107 -47.78 -2.01 16.75
CA SER A 107 -46.76 -2.34 15.79
C SER A 107 -45.60 -3.07 16.47
N HIS A 108 -45.32 -4.28 16.00
CA HIS A 108 -44.12 -5.03 16.32
C HIS A 108 -42.87 -4.16 16.15
N PRO A 109 -42.02 -4.00 17.17
CA PRO A 109 -40.63 -3.69 16.91
C PRO A 109 -40.03 -4.93 16.24
N THR A 110 -39.53 -4.71 15.03
CA THR A 110 -38.75 -5.64 14.22
C THR A 110 -37.77 -6.38 15.12
N SER A 111 -37.87 -7.70 15.15
CA SER A 111 -36.95 -8.58 15.86
C SER A 111 -35.53 -8.24 15.42
N ILE A 112 -34.79 -7.55 16.28
CA ILE A 112 -33.34 -7.51 16.22
C ILE A 112 -32.92 -8.95 16.42
N THR A 113 -32.56 -9.62 15.33
CA THR A 113 -31.85 -10.89 15.39
C THR A 113 -30.64 -10.67 16.27
N THR A 114 -30.67 -11.28 17.45
CA THR A 114 -29.56 -11.45 18.35
C THR A 114 -28.55 -12.37 17.69
N THR A 115 -27.85 -11.88 16.67
CA THR A 115 -26.49 -12.35 16.41
C THR A 115 -25.74 -12.02 17.69
N THR A 116 -25.39 -13.05 18.45
CA THR A 116 -24.59 -12.91 19.66
C THR A 116 -23.42 -11.99 19.36
N MET A 117 -23.27 -10.87 20.09
CA MET A 117 -22.16 -9.90 19.94
C MET A 117 -20.75 -10.50 20.10
N ASN A 118 -20.62 -11.83 20.23
CA ASN A 118 -19.39 -12.57 20.42
C ASN A 118 -18.59 -12.82 19.13
N ASP A 119 -19.13 -12.56 17.93
CA ASP A 119 -18.46 -12.92 16.67
C ASP A 119 -18.00 -11.71 15.84
N VAL A 120 -18.28 -10.47 16.28
CA VAL A 120 -17.86 -9.27 15.55
C VAL A 120 -16.51 -8.80 16.09
N TRP A 121 -15.53 -8.74 15.19
CA TRP A 121 -14.24 -8.11 15.46
C TRP A 121 -14.30 -6.63 15.06
N TYR A 122 -13.71 -5.78 15.88
CA TYR A 122 -13.49 -4.36 15.63
C TYR A 122 -11.99 -4.09 15.51
N GLY A 123 -11.60 -3.06 14.77
CA GLY A 123 -10.18 -2.74 14.60
C GLY A 123 -9.94 -1.44 13.86
N GLY A 124 -8.67 -1.09 13.76
CA GLY A 124 -8.17 0.09 13.05
C GLY A 124 -8.40 0.06 11.54
N ASN A 125 -8.27 1.22 10.88
CA ASN A 125 -8.37 1.30 9.44
C ASN A 125 -6.99 1.55 8.81
N PRO A 126 -6.49 0.67 7.93
CA PRO A 126 -5.14 0.78 7.35
C PRO A 126 -4.96 2.02 6.45
N LYS A 127 -6.05 2.64 5.97
CA LYS A 127 -6.00 3.93 5.27
C LYS A 127 -5.74 5.12 6.19
N ARG A 128 -5.97 4.98 7.50
CA ARG A 128 -5.76 6.06 8.48
C ARG A 128 -4.46 5.93 9.25
N ALA A 129 -3.98 4.71 9.48
CA ALA A 129 -2.75 4.44 10.21
C ALA A 129 -2.36 2.96 10.14
N PHE A 130 -1.19 2.62 10.68
CA PHE A 130 -0.78 1.24 10.86
C PHE A 130 -1.70 0.52 11.84
N VAL A 131 -2.30 -0.60 11.43
CA VAL A 131 -3.21 -1.38 12.28
C VAL A 131 -2.39 -2.32 13.17
N GLY A 132 -2.41 -2.05 14.47
CA GLY A 132 -1.64 -2.78 15.48
C GLY A 132 -0.24 -2.22 15.71
N ASN A 133 0.72 -3.13 15.92
CA ASN A 133 2.08 -2.83 16.33
C ASN A 133 3.12 -3.44 15.37
N PRO A 134 3.89 -2.63 14.63
CA PRO A 134 4.88 -3.12 13.66
C PRO A 134 6.05 -3.90 14.32
N PHE A 135 6.22 -3.75 15.64
CA PHE A 135 7.20 -4.47 16.46
C PHE A 135 6.68 -5.84 16.95
N SER A 136 5.44 -6.20 16.63
CA SER A 136 4.79 -7.44 17.07
C SER A 136 4.47 -8.35 15.89
N ALA A 137 4.83 -9.64 16.02
CA ALA A 137 4.48 -10.67 15.04
C ALA A 137 3.04 -11.17 15.19
N VAL A 138 2.37 -10.84 16.29
CA VAL A 138 1.05 -11.39 16.66
C VAL A 138 -0.03 -10.32 16.80
N GLU A 139 0.37 -9.05 16.94
CA GLU A 139 -0.55 -7.90 17.09
C GLU A 139 -0.23 -6.80 16.07
N GLY A 140 0.24 -7.16 14.88
CA GLY A 140 0.50 -6.23 13.78
C GLY A 140 -0.11 -6.75 12.48
N MET A 141 -0.74 -5.84 11.72
CA MET A 141 -1.21 -6.11 10.36
C MET A 141 -0.32 -5.38 9.37
N GLY A 142 -0.63 -4.11 9.08
CA GLY A 142 0.08 -3.26 8.12
C GLY A 142 -0.59 -1.90 7.99
N VAL A 143 -0.17 -1.15 6.97
CA VAL A 143 -0.66 0.18 6.62
C VAL A 143 -0.76 0.31 5.10
N TYR A 144 -1.71 1.12 4.63
CA TYR A 144 -1.78 1.47 3.20
C TYR A 144 -0.95 2.72 2.89
N ASP A 145 -0.96 3.17 1.65
CA ASP A 145 -0.08 4.23 1.16
C ASP A 145 -0.32 5.60 1.81
N GLU A 146 -1.57 5.96 2.09
CA GLU A 146 -1.95 7.31 2.59
C GLU A 146 -1.20 7.74 3.86
N PRO A 147 -1.18 6.98 4.97
CA PRO A 147 -0.48 7.40 6.18
C PRO A 147 1.03 7.53 6.01
N LEU A 148 1.64 6.72 5.12
CA LEU A 148 3.07 6.84 4.79
C LEU A 148 3.34 8.08 3.95
N ILE A 149 2.49 8.37 2.97
CA ILE A 149 2.58 9.59 2.15
C ILE A 149 2.45 10.83 3.03
N GLU A 150 1.48 10.86 3.95
CA GLU A 150 1.32 11.96 4.92
C GLU A 150 2.56 12.12 5.80
N LEU A 151 3.15 11.03 6.29
CA LEU A 151 4.39 11.06 7.07
C LEU A 151 5.55 11.62 6.24
N VAL A 152 5.69 11.18 4.98
CA VAL A 152 6.74 11.66 4.07
C VAL A 152 6.57 13.14 3.78
N ASP A 153 5.38 13.56 3.37
CA ASP A 153 5.09 14.93 2.94
C ASP A 153 5.31 15.94 4.07
N HIS A 154 4.81 15.65 5.28
CA HIS A 154 4.91 16.57 6.41
C HIS A 154 6.27 16.56 7.09
N PHE A 155 6.96 15.42 7.13
CA PHE A 155 8.19 15.30 7.92
C PHE A 155 9.45 15.19 7.06
N PHE A 156 9.48 14.27 6.09
CA PHE A 156 10.70 13.96 5.36
C PHE A 156 10.97 14.91 4.18
N ILE A 157 9.95 15.39 3.47
CA ILE A 157 10.11 16.36 2.37
C ILE A 157 10.78 17.66 2.84
N PRO A 158 10.38 18.30 3.96
CA PRO A 158 11.09 19.48 4.47
C PRO A 158 12.56 19.22 4.78
N ILE A 159 12.89 18.04 5.32
CA ILE A 159 14.27 17.65 5.63
C ILE A 159 15.07 17.46 4.34
N LEU A 160 14.52 16.78 3.34
CA LEU A 160 15.14 16.57 2.03
C LEU A 160 15.40 17.90 1.30
N LYS A 161 14.42 18.82 1.30
CA LYS A 161 14.59 20.17 0.74
C LYS A 161 15.75 20.91 1.38
N LYS A 162 15.84 20.86 2.72
CA LYS A 162 16.95 21.48 3.46
C LYS A 162 18.28 20.80 3.15
N LEU A 163 18.33 19.47 3.12
CA LEU A 163 19.53 18.70 2.80
C LEU A 163 20.08 19.11 1.42
N TYR A 164 19.23 19.10 0.39
CA TYR A 164 19.64 19.43 -0.98
C TYR A 164 19.92 20.91 -1.22
N SER A 165 19.43 21.80 -0.34
CA SER A 165 19.84 23.22 -0.35
C SER A 165 21.26 23.43 0.17
N ILE A 166 21.73 22.59 1.09
CA ILE A 166 23.07 22.69 1.71
C ILE A 166 24.10 21.86 0.92
N HIS A 167 23.68 20.68 0.49
CA HIS A 167 24.46 19.76 -0.32
C HIS A 167 23.69 19.47 -1.61
N PRO A 168 23.74 20.39 -2.60
CA PRO A 168 23.20 20.11 -3.91
C PRO A 168 23.80 18.80 -4.40
N TYR A 169 22.96 17.85 -4.81
CA TYR A 169 23.42 16.55 -5.28
C TYR A 169 24.19 16.71 -6.60
N ASN A 170 25.48 17.02 -6.49
CA ASN A 170 26.43 17.02 -7.59
C ASN A 170 26.96 15.60 -7.70
N GLY A 171 26.29 14.75 -8.47
CA GLY A 171 26.62 13.32 -8.63
C GLY A 171 28.12 13.08 -8.57
N ASN A 172 28.58 12.47 -7.48
CA ASN A 172 30.00 12.29 -7.24
C ASN A 172 30.54 11.20 -8.18
N VAL A 173 31.64 11.48 -8.87
CA VAL A 173 32.34 10.50 -9.69
C VAL A 173 33.12 9.61 -8.74
N ASN A 174 32.79 8.32 -8.68
CA ASN A 174 33.63 7.37 -7.97
C ASN A 174 34.96 7.15 -8.74
N ASN A 175 36.01 6.66 -8.07
CA ASN A 175 37.37 6.44 -8.64
C ASN A 175 37.43 5.51 -9.88
N LYS A 176 36.29 5.05 -10.39
CA LYS A 176 36.13 4.22 -11.60
C LYS A 176 35.40 4.93 -12.75
N GLY A 177 35.05 6.22 -12.62
CA GLY A 177 34.42 6.99 -13.69
C GLY A 177 32.94 6.69 -13.94
N SER A 178 32.25 6.02 -12.99
CA SER A 178 30.80 5.79 -13.08
C SER A 178 30.06 6.88 -12.30
N ILE A 179 29.01 7.44 -12.89
CA ILE A 179 28.13 8.42 -12.23
C ILE A 179 27.46 7.69 -11.06
N ASN A 180 27.57 8.21 -9.83
CA ASN A 180 26.77 7.70 -8.73
C ASN A 180 25.28 7.90 -9.04
N ASP A 181 24.51 6.81 -9.05
CA ASP A 181 23.04 6.86 -9.18
C ASP A 181 22.46 7.66 -8.01
N GLY A 182 21.52 8.55 -8.32
CA GLY A 182 20.82 9.42 -7.37
C GLY A 182 20.06 10.52 -8.12
N PRO A 183 18.92 11.01 -7.60
CA PRO A 183 18.14 12.01 -8.31
C PRO A 183 18.91 13.34 -8.37
N LYS A 184 19.13 13.83 -9.59
CA LYS A 184 19.89 15.06 -9.90
C LYS A 184 19.12 16.35 -9.59
N LYS A 185 18.06 16.27 -8.79
CA LYS A 185 17.03 17.30 -8.68
C LYS A 185 16.55 17.44 -7.25
N VAL A 186 16.08 18.64 -6.91
CA VAL A 186 15.51 18.94 -5.60
C VAL A 186 14.18 18.19 -5.46
N VAL A 187 14.01 17.45 -4.35
CA VAL A 187 12.73 16.81 -4.03
C VAL A 187 11.72 17.90 -3.66
N LYS A 188 10.59 17.92 -4.37
CA LYS A 188 9.52 18.89 -4.21
C LYS A 188 8.38 18.37 -3.34
N GLY A 189 8.10 17.07 -3.41
CA GLY A 189 6.95 16.45 -2.76
C GLY A 189 6.92 14.94 -2.97
N VAL A 190 5.74 14.36 -2.80
CA VAL A 190 5.49 12.93 -2.98
C VAL A 190 4.75 12.68 -4.29
N LYS A 191 5.24 11.73 -5.09
CA LYS A 191 4.54 11.24 -6.28
C LYS A 191 3.74 9.99 -5.92
N ARG A 192 2.44 10.15 -5.65
CA ARG A 192 1.50 9.02 -5.54
C ARG A 192 1.13 8.53 -6.94
N PHE A 193 1.16 7.22 -7.14
CA PHE A 193 0.64 6.58 -8.35
C PHE A 193 -0.79 6.11 -8.05
N LEU A 194 -1.76 6.72 -8.72
CA LEU A 194 -3.16 6.36 -8.54
C LEU A 194 -3.55 5.30 -9.56
N PRO A 195 -4.28 4.24 -9.16
CA PRO A 195 -4.81 3.28 -10.10
C PRO A 195 -5.71 4.00 -11.12
N PRO A 196 -5.77 3.52 -12.38
CA PRO A 196 -6.68 4.08 -13.36
C PRO A 196 -8.11 3.86 -12.86
N THR A 197 -8.77 4.92 -12.40
CA THR A 197 -10.20 4.85 -12.09
C THR A 197 -10.99 4.85 -13.40
N LEU A 198 -12.24 4.34 -13.37
CA LEU A 198 -13.19 4.49 -14.49
C LEU A 198 -13.36 5.97 -14.90
N GLU A 199 -13.23 6.92 -13.95
CA GLU A 199 -13.25 8.36 -14.21
C GLU A 199 -11.93 8.91 -14.80
N TRP A 200 -10.77 8.37 -14.42
CA TRP A 200 -9.48 8.77 -14.97
C TRP A 200 -9.38 8.45 -16.46
N ASN A 201 -9.86 7.26 -16.85
CA ASN A 201 -9.83 6.81 -18.24
C ASN A 201 -10.77 7.61 -19.14
N SER A 202 -11.87 8.16 -18.61
CA SER A 202 -12.84 8.93 -19.39
C SER A 202 -12.42 10.39 -19.66
N LYS A 203 -11.58 10.99 -18.80
CA LYS A 203 -11.16 12.39 -18.92
C LYS A 203 -9.90 12.62 -19.76
N ASN A 204 -9.02 11.63 -19.89
CA ASN A 204 -7.67 11.90 -20.40
C ASN A 204 -7.38 11.49 -21.84
N ASN A 205 -8.27 10.79 -22.57
CA ASN A 205 -8.03 10.34 -23.97
C ASN A 205 -6.59 9.79 -24.19
N ALA A 206 -5.97 9.25 -23.14
CA ALA A 206 -4.60 8.82 -23.18
C ALA A 206 -4.62 7.39 -23.71
N LEU A 207 -3.92 7.18 -24.84
CA LEU A 207 -3.59 5.84 -25.31
C LEU A 207 -3.19 4.96 -24.12
N GLU A 208 -3.72 3.74 -24.11
CA GLU A 208 -3.58 2.64 -23.14
C GLU A 208 -2.18 2.43 -22.53
N LYS A 209 -1.66 3.40 -21.77
CA LYS A 209 -0.48 3.19 -20.94
C LYS A 209 -0.96 2.53 -19.66
N ASN A 210 -0.60 1.26 -19.50
CA ASN A 210 -0.84 0.53 -18.27
C ASN A 210 -0.21 1.29 -17.08
N HIS A 211 -0.96 1.38 -15.97
CA HIS A 211 -0.55 1.99 -14.71
C HIS A 211 0.88 1.59 -14.30
N PHE A 212 1.18 0.29 -14.32
CA PHE A 212 2.48 -0.22 -13.88
C PHE A 212 3.62 0.19 -14.83
N GLN A 213 3.35 0.26 -16.14
CA GLN A 213 4.33 0.76 -17.11
C GLN A 213 4.71 2.23 -16.81
N SER A 214 3.75 3.05 -16.39
CA SER A 214 4.04 4.45 -16.02
C SER A 214 4.95 4.58 -14.79
N ILE A 215 4.87 3.62 -13.85
CA ILE A 215 5.75 3.54 -12.67
C ILE A 215 7.19 3.24 -13.11
N LEU A 216 7.38 2.26 -14.00
CA LEU A 216 8.71 1.92 -14.53
C LEU A 216 9.33 3.09 -15.32
N GLU A 217 8.52 3.77 -16.14
CA GLU A 217 8.95 4.98 -16.88
C GLU A 217 9.35 6.09 -15.92
N TYR A 218 8.57 6.33 -14.87
CA TYR A 218 8.88 7.33 -13.85
C TYR A 218 10.19 7.01 -13.13
N MET A 219 10.35 5.78 -12.64
CA MET A 219 11.57 5.32 -11.97
C MET A 219 12.80 5.49 -12.88
N TYR A 220 12.70 5.14 -14.15
CA TYR A 220 13.78 5.30 -15.13
C TYR A 220 14.09 6.78 -15.41
N ILE A 221 13.09 7.62 -15.61
CA ILE A 221 13.30 9.05 -15.94
C ILE A 221 13.90 9.80 -14.75
N HIS A 222 13.38 9.55 -13.55
CA HIS A 222 13.73 10.29 -12.35
C HIS A 222 14.85 9.65 -11.52
N GLN A 223 15.25 8.42 -11.85
CA GLN A 223 16.33 7.69 -11.17
C GLN A 223 16.08 7.57 -9.66
N VAL A 224 14.85 7.20 -9.30
CA VAL A 224 14.33 7.18 -7.92
C VAL A 224 13.60 5.86 -7.66
N PRO A 225 13.78 5.23 -6.48
CA PRO A 225 13.06 4.00 -6.14
C PRO A 225 11.57 4.27 -5.90
N VAL A 226 10.78 3.20 -5.95
CA VAL A 226 9.32 3.26 -5.71
C VAL A 226 8.97 2.34 -4.55
N VAL A 227 8.25 2.87 -3.56
CA VAL A 227 7.63 2.07 -2.49
C VAL A 227 6.33 1.51 -3.05
N ILE A 228 6.18 0.19 -3.06
CA ILE A 228 5.10 -0.48 -3.80
C ILE A 228 4.54 -1.68 -3.04
N TRP A 229 3.22 -1.83 -3.07
CA TRP A 229 2.51 -2.95 -2.46
C TRP A 229 2.32 -4.10 -3.45
N CYS A 230 2.44 -5.31 -2.94
CA CYS A 230 2.28 -6.56 -3.66
C CYS A 230 1.90 -7.66 -2.64
N THR A 231 1.98 -8.92 -3.04
CA THR A 231 1.77 -10.03 -2.10
C THR A 231 3.09 -10.66 -1.68
N LEU A 232 3.15 -11.10 -0.43
CA LEU A 232 4.31 -11.78 0.13
C LEU A 232 4.69 -13.00 -0.71
N LYS A 233 5.91 -13.00 -1.24
CA LYS A 233 6.47 -14.03 -2.13
C LYS A 233 5.67 -14.22 -3.43
N MET A 234 4.99 -13.16 -3.90
CA MET A 234 4.14 -13.16 -5.09
C MET A 234 2.99 -14.19 -5.06
N ARG A 235 2.61 -14.65 -3.87
CA ARG A 235 1.52 -15.62 -3.67
C ARG A 235 0.19 -15.03 -4.11
N GLU A 236 -0.77 -15.90 -4.42
CA GLU A 236 -2.12 -15.46 -4.71
C GLU A 236 -2.75 -14.77 -3.50
N SER A 237 -3.41 -13.63 -3.75
CA SER A 237 -4.14 -12.96 -2.70
C SER A 237 -5.42 -13.71 -2.34
N PHE A 238 -5.83 -13.59 -1.08
CA PHE A 238 -7.01 -14.20 -0.52
C PHE A 238 -7.60 -13.28 0.55
N HIS A 239 -8.88 -13.49 0.85
CA HIS A 239 -9.53 -12.92 2.02
C HIS A 239 -9.81 -14.04 3.00
N ASN A 240 -9.62 -13.77 4.28
CA ASN A 240 -9.95 -14.67 5.37
C ASN A 240 -10.95 -13.96 6.27
N SER A 241 -12.02 -14.64 6.67
CA SER A 241 -13.01 -14.09 7.61
C SER A 241 -12.41 -13.71 8.96
N HIS A 242 -11.26 -14.29 9.33
CA HIS A 242 -10.51 -13.92 10.54
C HIS A 242 -9.66 -12.65 10.39
N GLU A 243 -9.60 -12.08 9.18
CA GLU A 243 -8.91 -10.82 8.86
C GLU A 243 -9.91 -9.79 8.32
N THR A 244 -11.16 -9.90 8.77
CA THR A 244 -12.24 -8.95 8.46
C THR A 244 -12.78 -8.41 9.78
N TRP A 245 -12.89 -7.09 9.89
CA TRP A 245 -13.34 -6.42 11.10
C TRP A 245 -14.10 -5.14 10.79
N MET A 246 -14.92 -4.68 11.74
CA MET A 246 -15.60 -3.40 11.66
C MET A 246 -14.67 -2.26 12.10
N ASP A 247 -14.67 -1.17 11.36
CA ASP A 247 -13.92 0.03 11.73
C ASP A 247 -14.45 0.58 13.07
N TYR A 248 -13.60 0.62 14.10
CA TYR A 248 -14.02 1.00 15.45
C TYR A 248 -14.48 2.46 15.60
N LEU A 249 -14.21 3.31 14.60
CA LEU A 249 -14.71 4.70 14.53
C LEU A 249 -15.93 4.86 13.62
N ASN A 250 -16.24 3.86 12.80
CA ASN A 250 -17.39 3.86 11.91
C ASN A 250 -17.89 2.41 11.77
N GLU A 251 -18.77 2.01 12.68
CA GLU A 251 -19.26 0.63 12.76
C GLU A 251 -20.10 0.20 11.55
N GLU A 252 -20.36 1.07 10.58
CA GLU A 252 -20.99 0.71 9.30
C GLU A 252 -19.96 0.33 8.23
N HIS A 253 -18.68 0.63 8.47
CA HIS A 253 -17.60 0.38 7.53
C HIS A 253 -16.87 -0.92 7.89
N CYS A 254 -17.12 -1.96 7.09
CA CYS A 254 -16.39 -3.22 7.16
C CYS A 254 -15.03 -3.09 6.47
N ILE A 255 -13.96 -3.48 7.15
CA ILE A 255 -12.61 -3.59 6.62
C ILE A 255 -12.35 -5.04 6.23
N GLU A 256 -12.14 -5.26 4.93
CA GLU A 256 -11.67 -6.54 4.40
C GLU A 256 -10.17 -6.45 4.15
N TRP A 257 -9.36 -7.10 5.00
CA TRP A 257 -7.93 -7.18 4.77
C TRP A 257 -7.63 -8.22 3.69
N LYS A 258 -6.79 -7.84 2.73
CA LYS A 258 -6.37 -8.72 1.66
C LYS A 258 -4.98 -9.27 1.95
N SER A 259 -4.93 -10.57 2.23
CA SER A 259 -3.68 -11.28 2.51
C SER A 259 -3.12 -11.97 1.27
N PRO A 260 -1.83 -12.32 1.24
CA PRO A 260 -0.80 -11.91 2.18
C PRO A 260 -0.19 -10.59 1.70
N GLU A 261 -0.65 -9.46 2.25
CA GLU A 261 -0.12 -8.12 1.94
C GLU A 261 1.40 -8.07 2.17
N HIS A 262 2.09 -7.29 1.34
CA HIS A 262 3.52 -7.03 1.47
C HIS A 262 3.91 -5.73 0.76
N CYS A 263 4.94 -5.06 1.28
CA CYS A 263 5.50 -3.86 0.69
C CYS A 263 7.00 -4.03 0.42
N VAL A 264 7.42 -3.64 -0.78
CA VAL A 264 8.81 -3.76 -1.24
C VAL A 264 9.30 -2.44 -1.85
N THR A 265 10.61 -2.32 -2.03
CA THR A 265 11.21 -1.20 -2.76
C THR A 265 11.56 -1.63 -4.18
N LEU A 266 10.85 -1.11 -5.17
CA LEU A 266 11.15 -1.33 -6.58
C LEU A 266 12.34 -0.46 -7.01
N ILE A 267 13.35 -1.11 -7.60
CA ILE A 267 14.64 -0.48 -7.91
C ILE A 267 15.10 -0.68 -9.36
N GLY A 268 14.43 -1.51 -10.14
CA GLY A 268 14.84 -1.78 -11.51
C GLY A 268 13.95 -2.74 -12.27
N PHE A 269 14.32 -3.00 -13.51
CA PHE A 269 13.70 -3.95 -14.42
C PHE A 269 14.73 -4.44 -15.46
N GLU A 270 14.49 -5.60 -16.04
CA GLU A 270 15.31 -6.13 -17.13
C GLU A 270 14.51 -7.05 -18.06
N ASN A 271 14.96 -7.13 -19.32
CA ASN A 271 14.56 -8.16 -20.25
C ASN A 271 15.32 -9.44 -19.93
N TYR A 272 14.63 -10.58 -20.02
CA TYR A 272 15.25 -11.88 -19.86
C TYR A 272 16.21 -12.12 -21.04
N ASN A 273 17.51 -12.02 -20.78
CA ASN A 273 18.51 -12.41 -21.76
C ASN A 273 18.81 -13.90 -21.56
N ASN A 274 18.51 -14.74 -22.56
CA ASN A 274 18.91 -16.15 -22.61
C ASN A 274 20.44 -16.30 -22.74
N SER A 275 21.26 -15.72 -21.85
CA SER A 275 22.73 -15.78 -21.92
C SER A 275 23.35 -16.84 -21.02
N SER A 276 22.55 -17.71 -20.40
CA SER A 276 23.03 -18.87 -19.66
C SER A 276 22.44 -20.18 -20.17
N GLU A 277 22.56 -20.45 -21.47
CA GLU A 277 22.59 -21.83 -21.98
C GLU A 277 23.39 -21.85 -23.31
N ASN A 278 24.51 -22.56 -23.29
CA ASN A 278 25.32 -22.84 -24.48
C ASN A 278 24.46 -23.54 -25.55
N LYS A 279 24.18 -22.86 -26.67
CA LYS A 279 24.12 -23.46 -28.00
C LYS A 279 24.27 -22.38 -29.06
N SER A 280 25.35 -22.51 -29.82
CA SER A 280 25.64 -21.78 -31.05
C SER A 280 24.44 -21.85 -32.01
N VAL A 281 23.74 -20.73 -32.18
CA VAL A 281 22.92 -20.44 -33.36
C VAL A 281 23.19 -19.00 -33.75
N GLU A 282 23.45 -18.81 -35.04
CA GLU A 282 23.86 -17.57 -35.66
C GLU A 282 22.83 -16.43 -35.53
N LYS A 283 23.41 -15.23 -35.51
CA LYS A 283 22.79 -13.90 -35.44
C LYS A 283 21.53 -13.75 -36.29
N ASN A 284 20.51 -13.16 -35.68
CA ASN A 284 19.64 -12.15 -36.30
C ASN A 284 19.01 -11.30 -35.20
N GLU A 285 19.82 -10.47 -34.53
CA GLU A 285 19.33 -9.42 -33.63
C GLU A 285 18.73 -8.29 -34.48
N LYS A 286 17.44 -8.41 -34.79
CA LYS A 286 16.59 -7.22 -34.87
C LYS A 286 16.30 -6.83 -33.43
N ASN A 287 16.94 -5.76 -32.96
CA ASN A 287 16.57 -5.10 -31.71
C ASN A 287 15.12 -4.61 -31.82
N ASP A 288 14.18 -5.45 -31.40
CA ASP A 288 12.80 -5.08 -31.25
C ASP A 288 12.67 -4.27 -29.96
N SER A 289 12.84 -2.95 -30.07
CA SER A 289 12.73 -1.98 -28.97
C SER A 289 11.28 -1.80 -28.46
N SER A 290 10.40 -2.75 -28.75
CA SER A 290 8.98 -2.74 -28.39
C SER A 290 8.59 -3.75 -27.31
N SER A 291 9.54 -4.60 -26.87
CA SER A 291 9.27 -5.58 -25.81
C SER A 291 9.35 -4.92 -24.42
N LEU A 292 8.21 -4.93 -23.73
CA LEU A 292 8.10 -4.56 -22.32
C LEU A 292 9.07 -5.41 -21.47
N PRO A 293 9.68 -4.83 -20.41
CA PRO A 293 10.47 -5.59 -19.43
C PRO A 293 9.81 -6.88 -18.99
N SER A 294 10.55 -7.98 -18.88
CA SER A 294 10.00 -9.27 -18.42
C SER A 294 10.26 -9.53 -16.93
N VAL A 295 11.22 -8.82 -16.33
CA VAL A 295 11.61 -8.97 -14.93
C VAL A 295 11.57 -7.62 -14.24
N VAL A 296 11.11 -7.60 -12.99
CA VAL A 296 11.25 -6.48 -12.06
C VAL A 296 12.22 -6.83 -10.95
N ILE A 297 12.98 -5.82 -10.49
CA ILE A 297 14.03 -5.96 -9.48
C ILE A 297 13.61 -5.15 -8.27
N VAL A 298 13.52 -5.80 -7.11
CA VAL A 298 13.10 -5.17 -5.86
C VAL A 298 14.09 -5.47 -4.74
N ASN A 299 14.24 -4.56 -3.78
CA ASN A 299 14.78 -4.89 -2.47
C ASN A 299 13.60 -5.36 -1.61
N ASP A 300 13.64 -6.62 -1.17
CA ASP A 300 12.54 -7.26 -0.46
C ASP A 300 12.84 -7.31 1.05
N PRO A 301 12.09 -6.60 1.91
CA PRO A 301 12.30 -6.60 3.36
C PRO A 301 12.12 -7.96 4.03
N ASP A 302 11.32 -8.88 3.45
CA ASP A 302 11.10 -10.22 4.00
C ASP A 302 12.36 -11.07 3.86
N TYR A 303 12.97 -11.05 2.68
CA TYR A 303 14.19 -11.79 2.40
C TYR A 303 15.46 -11.07 2.88
N GLY A 304 15.43 -9.73 2.95
CA GLY A 304 16.64 -8.95 3.23
C GLY A 304 17.65 -9.00 2.09
N CYS A 305 17.18 -9.17 0.86
CA CYS A 305 18.03 -9.21 -0.33
C CYS A 305 17.31 -8.64 -1.56
N GLU A 306 18.07 -8.49 -2.63
CA GLU A 306 17.50 -8.16 -3.95
C GLU A 306 16.82 -9.39 -4.55
N MET A 307 15.58 -9.21 -4.98
CA MET A 307 14.76 -10.24 -5.62
C MET A 307 14.42 -9.85 -7.05
N ARG A 308 14.30 -10.87 -7.90
CA ARG A 308 13.84 -10.76 -9.29
C ARG A 308 12.53 -11.51 -9.43
N TYR A 309 11.52 -10.83 -9.93
CA TYR A 309 10.19 -11.41 -10.16
C TYR A 309 9.79 -11.27 -11.63
N ASP A 310 9.05 -12.26 -12.14
CA ASP A 310 8.35 -12.13 -13.42
C ASP A 310 7.45 -10.89 -13.36
N ARG A 311 7.58 -9.99 -14.34
CA ARG A 311 6.86 -8.73 -14.36
C ARG A 311 5.35 -8.95 -14.34
N LYS A 312 4.83 -9.84 -15.18
CA LYS A 312 3.37 -10.02 -15.32
C LYS A 312 2.76 -10.52 -14.02
N LEU A 313 3.45 -11.43 -13.35
CA LEU A 313 3.03 -11.90 -12.03
C LEU A 313 3.09 -10.76 -11.00
N PHE A 314 4.18 -10.01 -10.93
CA PHE A 314 4.31 -8.90 -9.99
C PHE A 314 3.21 -7.86 -10.20
N GLU A 315 2.99 -7.46 -11.45
CA GLU A 315 1.97 -6.49 -11.86
C GLU A 315 0.56 -6.94 -11.45
N LYS A 316 0.23 -8.23 -11.66
CA LYS A 316 -1.01 -8.81 -11.15
C LYS A 316 -1.14 -8.69 -9.62
N ARG A 317 -0.08 -8.97 -8.86
CA ARG A 317 -0.12 -8.87 -7.38
C ARG A 317 -0.20 -7.43 -6.88
N PHE A 318 0.44 -6.51 -7.58
CA PHE A 318 0.31 -5.08 -7.36
C PHE A 318 -1.13 -4.60 -7.56
N GLU A 319 -1.78 -5.00 -8.66
CA GLU A 319 -3.20 -4.68 -8.92
C GLU A 319 -4.13 -5.30 -7.87
N GLU A 320 -3.86 -6.54 -7.46
CA GLU A 320 -4.60 -7.19 -6.36
C GLU A 320 -4.53 -6.39 -5.06
N MET A 321 -3.40 -5.74 -4.77
CA MET A 321 -3.23 -4.82 -3.63
C MET A 321 -3.75 -3.40 -3.89
N GLY A 322 -4.62 -3.21 -4.88
CA GLY A 322 -5.24 -1.91 -5.16
C GLY A 322 -4.33 -0.95 -5.94
N GLY A 323 -3.20 -1.42 -6.48
CA GLY A 323 -2.29 -0.59 -7.25
C GLY A 323 -1.60 0.49 -6.43
N MET A 324 -1.36 0.25 -5.14
CA MET A 324 -0.75 1.23 -4.25
C MET A 324 0.76 1.33 -4.51
N ALA A 325 1.21 2.52 -4.89
CA ALA A 325 2.63 2.85 -5.00
C ALA A 325 2.86 4.35 -4.84
N PHE A 326 4.02 4.73 -4.31
CA PHE A 326 4.47 6.11 -4.34
C PHE A 326 5.99 6.22 -4.45
N SER A 327 6.44 7.40 -4.87
CA SER A 327 7.84 7.80 -4.94
C SER A 327 7.95 9.29 -4.62
N PHE A 328 9.02 9.95 -5.04
CA PHE A 328 9.31 11.34 -4.75
C PHE A 328 9.19 12.18 -6.01
N GLU A 329 8.56 13.34 -5.88
CA GLU A 329 8.45 14.33 -6.95
C GLU A 329 9.66 15.27 -6.93
N PHE A 330 10.11 15.69 -8.11
CA PHE A 330 11.28 16.55 -8.28
C PHE A 330 10.94 17.80 -9.08
N ASP A 331 11.64 18.90 -8.83
CA ASP A 331 11.53 20.10 -9.67
C ASP A 331 11.93 19.79 -11.13
N GLU A 332 11.24 20.41 -12.09
CA GLU A 332 11.54 20.25 -13.52
C GLU A 332 12.95 20.76 -13.84
N CYS A 333 13.69 20.04 -14.69
CA CYS A 333 14.92 20.58 -15.26
C CYS A 333 14.53 21.46 -16.43
N PRO A 334 15.14 22.65 -16.63
CA PRO A 334 14.99 23.42 -17.87
C PRO A 334 15.33 22.65 -19.15
N LEU A 335 16.02 21.51 -19.05
CA LEU A 335 16.32 20.59 -20.16
C LEU A 335 15.17 19.63 -20.52
N ASP A 336 14.14 19.51 -19.67
CA ASP A 336 12.98 18.63 -19.91
C ASP A 336 12.05 19.19 -21.01
N GLN A 337 12.10 20.51 -21.26
CA GLN A 337 11.35 21.18 -22.35
C GLN A 337 11.74 20.68 -23.76
N LYS A 338 12.92 20.07 -23.94
CA LYS A 338 13.35 19.51 -25.24
C LYS A 338 12.86 18.08 -25.49
N LYS A 339 12.40 17.37 -24.47
CA LYS A 339 11.85 16.01 -24.62
C LYS A 339 10.34 16.00 -24.74
N GLU A 340 9.64 16.94 -24.12
CA GLU A 340 8.19 17.10 -24.30
C GLU A 340 7.80 17.61 -25.69
N SER A 341 8.72 18.20 -26.46
CA SER A 341 8.46 18.55 -27.86
C SER A 341 8.60 17.37 -28.85
N LEU A 342 8.88 16.16 -28.36
CA LEU A 342 9.02 14.93 -29.13
C LEU A 342 8.06 13.81 -28.67
N LEU A 343 7.19 14.10 -27.70
CA LEU A 343 5.97 13.37 -27.37
C LEU A 343 4.79 14.08 -28.01
#